data_AF-B2JD34-F1
#
_entry.id   AF-B2JD34-F1
#
_cell.length_a   1.000
_cell.length_b   1.000
_cell.length_c   1.000
_cell.angle_alpha   90.00
_cell.angle_beta   90.00
_cell.angle_gamma   90.00
#
_symmetry.space_group_name_H-M   'P 1'
#
loop_
_entity.id
_entity.type
_entity.pdbx_description
1 polymer ?
#
loop_
_entity_poly.entity_id
_entity_poly.type
_entity_poly.pdbx_seq_one_letter_code
_entity_poly.pdbx_strand_id
1 'polypeptide(L)'
;MTESIHPTAARLLLAAASLSQEGVSGPSDLARVLGVSPQVATNWMRRGVSKEGMLAAQEKLGANPTWIRTGEGEMASAGVKHTPTEIKDPNSIYKAPVSEPSEIATPDNLDPTTLTGPQRIRASLGPQNLTAETLASVAAVGADVASLWLAGQGPEPTLIQAVALQNTYGVNSVWILKGKGTPGVAVRYDDEWRPVTFKNWHLVPVKGMAQLGDNGYWAEIEYGEGYVATASLDKDAYAVRCKGDSMRPRIKDGEYVVLEPNQPINPGDEVLVKAKDGRVMVKEFVYEAQGKIFLLSTNEAHGKISVERANIEHMHYVGWIAKPSAYRAQS
;
A
#
# COMPACT_ATOMS: atom_id res chain seq x y z
N MET A 1 -0.99 -43.44 18.48
CA MET A 1 -1.73 -42.59 17.53
C MET A 1 -0.71 -41.72 16.83
N THR A 2 -0.37 -42.02 15.58
CA THR A 2 0.60 -41.26 14.78
C THR A 2 0.00 -39.91 14.41
N GLU A 3 0.54 -38.83 14.97
CA GLU A 3 0.13 -37.46 14.66
C GLU A 3 0.33 -37.22 13.14
N SER A 4 -0.75 -36.95 12.41
CA SER A 4 -0.70 -36.80 10.95
C SER A 4 -0.03 -35.49 10.57
N ILE A 5 1.02 -35.55 9.75
CA ILE A 5 1.74 -34.38 9.24
C ILE A 5 0.78 -33.51 8.41
N HIS A 6 0.89 -32.19 8.56
CA HIS A 6 0.08 -31.23 7.82
C HIS A 6 0.35 -31.33 6.31
N PRO A 7 -0.68 -31.35 5.44
CA PRO A 7 -0.52 -31.60 3.99
C PRO A 7 0.47 -30.67 3.29
N THR A 8 0.50 -29.39 3.65
CA THR A 8 1.47 -28.43 3.09
C THR A 8 2.90 -28.72 3.52
N ALA A 9 3.11 -29.20 4.75
CA ALA A 9 4.43 -29.55 5.26
C ALA A 9 4.92 -30.87 4.67
N ALA A 10 4.02 -31.83 4.44
CA ALA A 10 4.30 -33.04 3.69
C ALA A 10 4.74 -32.71 2.25
N ARG A 11 4.04 -31.79 1.57
CA ARG A 11 4.43 -31.32 0.23
C ARG A 11 5.77 -30.58 0.24
N LEU A 12 6.01 -29.70 1.22
CA LEU A 12 7.30 -29.03 1.32
C LEU A 12 8.46 -30.00 1.56
N LEU A 13 8.28 -31.02 2.42
CA LEU A 13 9.28 -32.07 2.60
C LEU A 13 9.52 -32.87 1.32
N LEU A 14 8.45 -33.18 0.57
CA LEU A 14 8.55 -33.86 -0.72
C LEU A 14 9.31 -33.01 -1.75
N ALA A 15 9.02 -31.71 -1.83
CA ALA A 15 9.76 -30.79 -2.69
C ALA A 15 11.23 -30.66 -2.27
N ALA A 16 11.51 -30.55 -0.96
CA ALA A 16 12.87 -30.47 -0.45
C ALA A 16 13.66 -31.75 -0.71
N ALA A 17 13.05 -32.93 -0.54
CA ALA A 17 13.68 -34.20 -0.85
C ALA A 17 13.94 -34.39 -2.36
N SER A 18 13.10 -33.79 -3.22
CA SER A 18 13.18 -33.96 -4.67
C SER A 18 14.03 -32.90 -5.39
N LEU A 19 14.12 -31.69 -4.84
CA LEU A 19 14.74 -30.54 -5.49
C LEU A 19 16.05 -30.09 -4.82
N SER A 20 16.30 -30.48 -3.57
CA SER A 20 17.56 -30.18 -2.88
C SER A 20 18.69 -31.06 -3.39
N GLN A 21 19.90 -30.50 -3.48
CA GLN A 21 21.14 -31.28 -3.70
C GLN A 21 21.60 -32.01 -2.43
N GLU A 22 21.00 -31.67 -1.29
CA GLU A 22 21.27 -32.25 0.02
C GLU A 22 20.11 -33.16 0.42
N GLY A 23 20.40 -34.36 0.95
CA GLY A 23 19.36 -35.29 1.38
C GLY A 23 18.51 -34.73 2.54
N VAL A 24 17.27 -34.37 2.23
CA VAL A 24 16.29 -33.88 3.23
C VAL A 24 15.35 -35.01 3.62
N SER A 25 15.48 -35.53 4.84
CA SER A 25 14.66 -36.64 5.34
C SER A 25 13.65 -36.23 6.41
N GLY A 26 13.83 -35.05 7.02
CA GLY A 26 12.97 -34.59 8.10
C GLY A 26 13.07 -33.08 8.41
N PRO A 27 12.37 -32.63 9.46
CA PRO A 27 12.23 -31.21 9.78
C PRO A 27 13.55 -30.50 10.09
N SER A 28 14.51 -31.20 10.71
CA SER A 28 15.83 -30.65 11.01
C SER A 28 16.66 -30.40 9.75
N ASP A 29 16.60 -31.31 8.78
CA ASP A 29 17.26 -31.15 7.48
C ASP A 29 16.60 -30.03 6.68
N LEU A 30 15.27 -29.97 6.70
CA LEU A 30 14.49 -28.91 6.06
C LEU A 30 14.83 -27.53 6.62
N ALA A 31 14.98 -27.42 7.95
CA ALA A 31 15.37 -26.18 8.62
C ALA A 31 16.74 -25.68 8.15
N ARG A 32 17.71 -26.59 8.05
CA ARG A 32 19.06 -26.31 7.58
C ARG A 32 19.08 -25.82 6.13
N VAL A 33 18.38 -26.53 5.24
CA VAL A 33 18.34 -26.19 3.80
C VAL A 33 17.60 -24.87 3.57
N LEU A 34 16.51 -24.62 4.30
CA LEU A 34 15.75 -23.37 4.17
C LEU A 34 16.33 -22.20 4.99
N GLY A 35 17.31 -22.43 5.85
CA GLY A 35 17.89 -21.42 6.74
C GLY A 35 16.89 -20.87 7.77
N VAL A 36 15.99 -21.72 8.27
CA VAL A 36 15.04 -21.40 9.34
C VAL A 36 15.42 -22.16 10.61
N SER A 37 14.85 -21.81 11.77
CA SER A 37 15.14 -22.56 12.99
C SER A 37 14.51 -23.96 12.98
N PRO A 38 15.14 -24.99 13.61
CA PRO A 38 14.55 -26.33 13.72
C PRO A 38 13.16 -26.36 14.35
N GLN A 39 12.91 -25.43 15.28
CA GLN A 39 11.61 -25.27 15.91
C GLN A 39 10.53 -24.79 14.93
N VAL A 40 10.88 -23.90 13.99
CA VAL A 40 9.95 -23.42 12.95
C VAL A 40 9.57 -24.56 12.00
N ALA A 41 10.55 -25.33 11.52
CA ALA A 41 10.28 -26.48 10.65
C ALA A 41 9.45 -27.55 11.35
N THR A 42 9.73 -27.82 12.64
CA THR A 42 8.94 -28.75 13.47
C THR A 42 7.51 -28.26 13.66
N ASN A 43 7.31 -26.96 13.88
CA ASN A 43 5.98 -26.38 14.02
C ASN A 43 5.16 -26.50 12.73
N TRP A 44 5.79 -26.37 11.56
CA TRP A 44 5.11 -26.55 10.27
C TRP A 44 4.58 -27.96 10.08
N MET A 45 5.27 -28.99 10.60
CA MET A 45 4.80 -30.38 10.50
C MET A 45 3.41 -30.59 11.09
N ARG A 46 3.05 -29.80 12.11
CA ARG A 46 1.74 -29.87 12.74
C ARG A 46 0.76 -28.81 12.21
N ARG A 47 1.24 -27.59 11.96
CA ARG A 47 0.39 -26.40 11.72
C ARG A 47 0.32 -25.94 10.27
N GLY A 48 1.14 -26.53 9.40
CA GLY A 48 1.30 -26.09 8.03
C GLY A 48 2.39 -25.04 7.84
N VAL A 49 2.80 -24.88 6.59
CA VAL A 49 3.93 -24.04 6.18
C VAL A 49 3.43 -22.61 6.00
N SER A 50 4.18 -21.63 6.51
CA SER A 50 3.82 -20.21 6.35
C SER A 50 4.09 -19.71 4.93
N LYS A 51 3.55 -18.54 4.58
CA LYS A 51 3.79 -17.88 3.28
C LYS A 51 5.29 -17.61 3.08
N GLU A 52 5.96 -17.15 4.13
CA GLU A 52 7.40 -16.90 4.16
C GLU A 52 8.20 -18.21 3.97
N GLY A 53 7.74 -19.31 4.57
CA GLY A 53 8.36 -20.63 4.40
C GLY A 53 8.26 -21.16 2.96
N MET A 54 7.13 -20.93 2.29
CA MET A 54 6.96 -21.31 0.88
C MET A 54 7.81 -20.45 -0.06
N LEU A 55 7.97 -19.16 0.24
CA LEU A 55 8.86 -18.27 -0.52
C LEU A 55 10.34 -18.64 -0.34
N ALA A 56 10.76 -18.97 0.89
CA ALA A 56 12.11 -19.48 1.14
C ALA A 56 12.37 -20.80 0.39
N ALA A 57 11.37 -21.67 0.29
CA ALA A 57 11.45 -22.89 -0.50
C ALA A 57 11.54 -22.60 -2.01
N GLN A 58 10.83 -21.60 -2.50
CA GLN A 58 10.97 -21.16 -3.90
C GLN A 58 12.38 -20.64 -4.18
N GLU A 59 12.89 -19.76 -3.33
CA GLU A 59 14.20 -19.14 -3.53
C GLU A 59 15.34 -20.17 -3.44
N LYS A 60 15.30 -21.06 -2.44
CA LYS A 60 16.41 -21.96 -2.14
C LYS A 60 16.33 -23.32 -2.84
N LEU A 61 15.13 -23.78 -3.17
CA LEU A 61 14.89 -25.09 -3.78
C LEU A 61 14.28 -24.99 -5.18
N GLY A 62 13.84 -23.80 -5.63
CA GLY A 62 13.04 -23.68 -6.84
C GLY A 62 11.67 -24.36 -6.72
N ALA A 63 11.15 -24.53 -5.50
CA ALA A 63 9.87 -25.18 -5.27
C ALA A 63 8.70 -24.23 -5.54
N ASN A 64 7.65 -24.70 -6.22
CA ASN A 64 6.49 -23.88 -6.54
C ASN A 64 5.60 -23.64 -5.29
N PRO A 65 5.40 -22.38 -4.84
CA PRO A 65 4.56 -22.08 -3.68
C PRO A 65 3.10 -22.51 -3.82
N THR A 66 2.55 -22.44 -5.04
CA THR A 66 1.16 -22.85 -5.31
C THR A 66 1.00 -24.34 -5.15
N TRP A 67 1.97 -25.12 -5.63
CA TRP A 67 1.99 -26.57 -5.46
C TRP A 67 2.18 -26.96 -3.99
N ILE A 68 3.07 -26.32 -3.24
CA ILE A 68 3.22 -26.57 -1.78
C ILE A 68 1.92 -26.29 -1.04
N ARG A 69 1.22 -25.21 -1.40
CA ARG A 69 -0.03 -24.82 -0.75
C ARG A 69 -1.20 -25.74 -1.09
N THR A 70 -1.40 -26.06 -2.36
CA THR A 70 -2.63 -26.70 -2.86
C THR A 70 -2.45 -28.15 -3.29
N GLY A 71 -1.23 -28.52 -3.73
CA GLY A 71 -0.94 -29.78 -4.41
C GLY A 71 -1.19 -29.74 -5.92
N GLU A 72 -1.68 -28.62 -6.46
CA GLU A 72 -1.98 -28.44 -7.88
C GLU A 72 -0.81 -27.79 -8.63
N GLY A 73 -0.60 -28.23 -9.88
CA GLY A 73 0.49 -27.73 -10.74
C GLY A 73 1.80 -28.51 -10.59
N GLU A 74 2.89 -27.95 -11.12
CA GLU A 74 4.22 -28.56 -11.05
C GLU A 74 4.92 -28.28 -9.72
N MET A 75 5.64 -29.28 -9.20
CA MET A 75 6.40 -29.21 -7.95
C MET A 75 7.54 -28.17 -8.00
N ALA A 76 8.19 -28.04 -9.16
CA ALA A 76 9.24 -27.06 -9.40
C ALA A 76 8.67 -25.82 -10.09
N SER A 77 9.18 -24.64 -9.76
CA SER A 77 8.94 -23.44 -10.56
C SER A 77 9.83 -23.48 -11.80
N ALA A 78 9.23 -23.44 -12.99
CA ALA A 78 9.96 -23.33 -14.25
C ALA A 78 10.97 -22.18 -14.17
N GLY A 79 12.26 -22.51 -14.29
CA GLY A 79 13.36 -21.63 -13.91
C GLY A 79 13.42 -20.34 -14.73
N VAL A 80 13.07 -19.22 -14.10
CA VAL A 80 13.63 -17.92 -14.47
C VAL A 80 14.74 -17.64 -13.46
N LYS A 81 16.00 -17.90 -13.84
CA LYS A 81 17.16 -17.40 -13.10
C LYS A 81 17.12 -15.88 -13.18
N HIS A 82 16.65 -15.23 -12.11
CA HIS A 82 16.79 -13.79 -12.00
C HIS A 82 18.28 -13.50 -11.79
N THR A 83 18.95 -13.12 -12.87
CA THR A 83 20.33 -12.64 -12.79
C THR A 83 20.22 -11.16 -12.38
N PRO A 84 20.77 -10.73 -11.23
CA PRO A 84 20.75 -9.33 -10.86
C PRO A 84 21.50 -8.55 -11.94
N THR A 85 20.79 -7.69 -12.65
CA THR A 85 21.46 -6.76 -13.57
C THR A 85 22.17 -5.73 -12.70
N GLU A 86 23.48 -5.57 -12.84
CA GLU A 86 24.23 -4.49 -12.19
C GLU A 86 23.59 -3.14 -12.55
N ILE A 87 22.96 -2.50 -11.56
CA ILE A 87 22.48 -1.13 -11.68
C ILE A 87 23.70 -0.23 -11.51
N LYS A 88 24.25 0.28 -12.62
CA LYS A 88 25.43 1.16 -12.60
C LYS A 88 25.13 2.64 -12.31
N ASP A 89 23.87 3.06 -12.24
CA ASP A 89 23.50 4.39 -11.74
C ASP A 89 22.00 4.45 -11.36
N PRO A 90 21.64 4.74 -10.09
CA PRO A 90 20.25 4.89 -9.65
C PRO A 90 19.48 6.07 -10.30
N ASN A 91 20.16 7.03 -10.92
CA ASN A 91 19.54 8.24 -11.47
C ASN A 91 19.21 8.16 -12.98
N SER A 92 19.53 7.06 -13.67
CA SER A 92 19.21 6.86 -15.10
C SER A 92 17.71 6.68 -15.39
N ILE A 93 16.90 6.44 -14.35
CA ILE A 93 15.46 6.15 -14.48
C ILE A 93 14.62 7.43 -14.72
N TYR A 94 15.17 8.63 -14.50
CA TYR A 94 14.41 9.89 -14.49
C TYR A 94 14.47 10.73 -15.78
N LYS A 95 14.96 10.20 -16.91
CA LYS A 95 15.08 10.96 -18.17
C LYS A 95 14.57 10.26 -19.44
N ALA A 96 13.67 9.30 -19.33
CA ALA A 96 12.89 8.85 -20.49
C ALA A 96 11.64 9.75 -20.64
N PRO A 97 11.34 10.27 -21.85
CA PRO A 97 10.13 11.06 -22.05
C PRO A 97 8.91 10.20 -21.75
N VAL A 98 8.01 10.74 -20.92
CA VAL A 98 6.70 10.14 -20.67
C VAL A 98 5.96 10.17 -22.00
N SER A 99 5.84 9.02 -22.66
CA SER A 99 4.82 8.85 -23.68
C SER A 99 3.47 8.91 -22.98
N GLU A 100 2.68 9.93 -23.34
CA GLU A 100 1.27 10.04 -22.94
C GLU A 100 0.55 8.70 -23.16
N PRO A 101 -0.47 8.38 -22.34
CA PRO A 101 -1.26 7.16 -22.53
C PRO A 101 -1.78 7.16 -23.97
N SER A 102 -1.26 6.24 -24.78
CA SER A 102 -1.76 6.03 -26.14
C SER A 102 -3.27 5.87 -26.05
N GLU A 103 -4.00 6.79 -26.70
CA GLU A 103 -5.41 6.65 -26.99
C GLU A 103 -5.62 5.29 -27.65
N ILE A 104 -6.03 4.31 -26.84
CA ILE A 104 -6.56 3.07 -27.39
C ILE A 104 -7.90 3.49 -27.95
N ALA A 105 -7.94 3.64 -29.27
CA ALA A 105 -9.15 3.85 -30.04
C ALA A 105 -10.24 2.90 -29.54
N THR A 106 -11.19 3.45 -28.80
CA THR A 106 -12.49 2.84 -28.63
C THR A 106 -13.13 2.85 -30.02
N PRO A 107 -13.58 1.71 -30.57
CA PRO A 107 -14.50 1.76 -31.69
C PRO A 107 -15.73 2.51 -31.20
N ASP A 108 -15.90 3.72 -31.71
CA ASP A 108 -17.08 4.57 -31.68
C ASP A 108 -18.15 4.24 -30.63
N ASN A 109 -18.22 5.08 -29.58
CA ASN A 109 -19.48 5.61 -29.04
C ASN A 109 -20.64 4.60 -28.83
N LEU A 110 -20.36 3.42 -28.29
CA LEU A 110 -21.37 2.44 -27.90
C LEU A 110 -21.49 2.42 -26.38
N ASP A 111 -22.69 2.73 -25.86
CA ASP A 111 -23.00 2.61 -24.44
C ASP A 111 -22.78 1.13 -24.01
N PRO A 112 -21.86 0.86 -23.07
CA PRO A 112 -21.56 -0.48 -22.59
C PRO A 112 -22.76 -1.32 -22.10
N THR A 113 -23.82 -0.63 -21.66
CA THR A 113 -25.05 -1.26 -21.18
C THR A 113 -25.92 -1.78 -22.32
N THR A 114 -25.66 -1.33 -23.55
CA THR A 114 -26.39 -1.74 -24.77
C THR A 114 -25.76 -2.94 -25.48
N LEU A 115 -24.54 -3.34 -25.08
CA LEU A 115 -23.84 -4.50 -25.65
C LEU A 115 -24.40 -5.82 -25.08
N THR A 116 -24.25 -6.91 -25.84
CA THR A 116 -24.48 -8.27 -25.34
C THR A 116 -23.25 -8.78 -24.59
N GLY A 117 -23.41 -9.84 -23.77
CA GLY A 117 -22.27 -10.45 -23.06
C GLY A 117 -21.13 -10.89 -23.99
N PRO A 118 -21.41 -11.56 -25.12
CA PRO A 118 -20.39 -11.89 -26.11
C PRO A 118 -19.68 -10.67 -26.72
N GLN A 119 -20.41 -9.60 -27.02
CA GLN A 119 -19.80 -8.36 -27.51
C GLN A 119 -18.85 -7.74 -26.47
N ARG A 120 -19.21 -7.83 -25.18
CA ARG A 120 -18.35 -7.39 -24.08
C ARG A 120 -17.13 -8.28 -23.86
N ILE A 121 -17.26 -9.60 -24.06
CA ILE A 121 -16.13 -10.55 -24.08
C ILE A 121 -15.16 -10.20 -25.21
N ARG A 122 -15.68 -10.02 -26.43
CA ARG A 122 -14.87 -9.60 -27.59
C ARG A 122 -14.18 -8.27 -27.34
N ALA A 123 -14.87 -7.29 -26.76
CA ALA A 123 -14.29 -5.99 -26.45
C ALA A 123 -13.20 -6.08 -25.36
N SER A 124 -13.37 -6.93 -24.34
CA SER A 124 -12.40 -7.07 -23.25
C SER A 124 -11.19 -7.95 -23.61
N LEU A 125 -11.37 -8.91 -24.51
CA LEU A 125 -10.35 -9.89 -24.90
C LEU A 125 -9.72 -9.62 -26.28
N GLY A 126 -10.34 -8.78 -27.12
CA GLY A 126 -9.88 -8.47 -28.49
C GLY A 126 -8.43 -8.00 -28.65
N PRO A 127 -7.80 -7.33 -27.66
CA PRO A 127 -6.37 -7.00 -27.73
C PRO A 127 -5.43 -8.20 -27.53
N GLN A 128 -5.94 -9.32 -27.01
CA GLN A 128 -5.17 -10.54 -26.73
C GLN A 128 -5.43 -11.51 -27.90
N ASN A 129 -4.40 -11.87 -28.67
CA ASN A 129 -4.49 -12.81 -29.80
C ASN A 129 -4.81 -14.25 -29.32
N LEU A 130 -6.00 -14.46 -28.77
CA LEU A 130 -6.48 -15.72 -28.19
C LEU A 130 -7.11 -16.60 -29.26
N THR A 131 -6.88 -17.90 -29.16
CA THR A 131 -7.57 -18.89 -30.01
C THR A 131 -8.82 -19.40 -29.32
N ALA A 132 -9.79 -19.87 -30.11
CA ALA A 132 -11.05 -20.41 -29.58
C ALA A 132 -10.83 -21.59 -28.62
N GLU A 133 -9.79 -22.40 -28.86
CA GLU A 133 -9.44 -23.56 -28.04
C GLU A 133 -8.94 -23.14 -26.65
N THR A 134 -8.12 -22.09 -26.58
CA THR A 134 -7.63 -21.57 -25.30
C THR A 134 -8.77 -20.95 -24.49
N LEU A 135 -9.66 -20.21 -25.15
CA LEU A 135 -10.81 -19.58 -24.51
C LEU A 135 -11.83 -20.62 -24.03
N ALA A 136 -12.08 -21.64 -24.84
CA ALA A 136 -12.97 -22.76 -24.53
C ALA A 136 -12.52 -23.54 -23.29
N SER A 137 -11.22 -23.84 -23.20
CA SER A 137 -10.62 -24.52 -22.06
C SER A 137 -10.81 -23.72 -20.76
N VAL A 138 -10.55 -22.41 -20.79
CA VAL A 138 -10.67 -21.54 -19.61
C VAL A 138 -12.12 -21.39 -19.15
N ALA A 139 -13.04 -21.16 -20.09
CA ALA A 139 -14.45 -20.95 -19.75
C ALA A 139 -15.24 -22.26 -19.56
N ALA A 140 -14.61 -23.42 -19.75
CA ALA A 140 -15.26 -24.73 -19.75
C ALA A 140 -16.47 -24.79 -20.70
N VAL A 141 -16.30 -24.29 -21.93
CA VAL A 141 -17.31 -24.30 -23.00
C VAL A 141 -16.79 -25.05 -24.23
N GLY A 142 -17.69 -25.36 -25.17
CA GLY A 142 -17.29 -25.88 -26.48
C GLY A 142 -16.50 -24.85 -27.31
N ALA A 143 -15.61 -25.33 -28.18
CA ALA A 143 -14.81 -24.48 -29.08
C ALA A 143 -15.67 -23.67 -30.07
N ASP A 144 -16.86 -24.18 -30.40
CA ASP A 144 -17.90 -23.50 -31.15
C ASP A 144 -18.44 -22.25 -30.41
N VAL A 145 -18.78 -22.40 -29.13
CA VAL A 145 -19.25 -21.29 -28.27
C VAL A 145 -18.16 -20.25 -28.07
N ALA A 146 -16.91 -20.69 -27.82
CA ALA A 146 -15.78 -19.79 -27.66
C ALA A 146 -15.46 -19.01 -28.96
N SER A 147 -15.55 -19.67 -30.12
CA SER A 147 -15.39 -19.01 -31.43
C SER A 147 -16.45 -17.93 -31.65
N LEU A 148 -17.71 -18.23 -31.29
CA LEU A 148 -18.80 -17.25 -31.36
C LEU A 148 -18.55 -16.06 -30.44
N TRP A 149 -18.07 -16.28 -29.21
CA TRP A 149 -17.72 -15.19 -28.29
C TRP A 149 -16.59 -14.30 -28.82
N LEU A 150 -15.57 -14.86 -29.45
CA LEU A 150 -14.51 -14.08 -30.11
C LEU A 150 -15.03 -13.26 -31.30
N ALA A 151 -16.10 -13.73 -31.96
CA ALA A 151 -16.82 -12.98 -32.99
C ALA A 151 -17.81 -11.95 -32.40
N GLY A 152 -18.04 -11.94 -31.09
CA GLY A 152 -19.02 -11.07 -30.42
C GLY A 152 -20.46 -11.56 -30.58
N GLN A 153 -20.65 -12.86 -30.81
CA GLN A 153 -21.93 -13.52 -31.04
C GLN A 153 -22.12 -14.71 -30.08
N GLY A 154 -23.27 -15.38 -30.13
CA GLY A 154 -23.52 -16.60 -29.37
C GLY A 154 -24.24 -16.38 -28.04
N PRO A 155 -24.26 -17.39 -27.16
CA PRO A 155 -25.04 -17.36 -25.93
C PRO A 155 -24.46 -16.41 -24.88
N GLU A 156 -25.30 -15.88 -24.00
CA GLU A 156 -24.86 -15.04 -22.87
C GLU A 156 -23.97 -15.85 -21.91
N PRO A 157 -22.81 -15.30 -21.49
CA PRO A 157 -21.92 -15.97 -20.55
C PRO A 157 -22.55 -16.04 -19.15
N THR A 158 -22.33 -17.15 -18.47
CA THR A 158 -22.71 -17.34 -17.07
C THR A 158 -21.72 -16.66 -16.12
N LEU A 159 -22.11 -16.48 -14.85
CA LEU A 159 -21.21 -15.97 -13.82
C LEU A 159 -19.93 -16.80 -13.69
N ILE A 160 -20.05 -18.13 -13.73
CA ILE A 160 -18.90 -19.04 -13.62
C ILE A 160 -17.92 -18.82 -14.79
N GLN A 161 -18.44 -18.68 -16.00
CA GLN A 161 -17.63 -18.41 -17.20
C GLN A 161 -16.97 -17.02 -17.13
N ALA A 162 -17.73 -15.98 -16.76
CA ALA A 162 -17.19 -14.63 -16.63
C ALA A 162 -16.09 -14.54 -15.54
N VAL A 163 -16.24 -15.26 -14.43
CA VAL A 163 -15.23 -15.35 -13.36
C VAL A 163 -14.00 -16.15 -13.82
N ALA A 164 -14.19 -17.23 -14.57
CA ALA A 164 -13.08 -17.99 -15.13
C ALA A 164 -12.23 -17.14 -16.10
N LEU A 165 -12.89 -16.39 -16.99
CA LEU A 165 -12.23 -15.43 -17.87
C LEU A 165 -11.51 -14.33 -17.08
N GLN A 166 -12.15 -13.81 -16.02
CA GLN A 166 -11.54 -12.82 -15.13
C GLN A 166 -10.24 -13.33 -14.48
N ASN A 167 -10.24 -14.56 -13.96
CA ASN A 167 -9.10 -15.12 -13.25
C ASN A 167 -7.91 -15.38 -14.18
N THR A 168 -8.16 -15.80 -15.42
CA THR A 168 -7.10 -16.12 -16.37
C THR A 168 -6.63 -14.91 -17.18
N TYR A 169 -7.56 -14.08 -17.67
CA TYR A 169 -7.26 -13.00 -18.62
C TYR A 169 -7.32 -11.59 -18.00
N GLY A 170 -7.64 -11.47 -16.70
CA GLY A 170 -7.68 -10.19 -15.99
C GLY A 170 -8.86 -9.28 -16.36
N VAL A 171 -9.85 -9.81 -17.09
CA VAL A 171 -11.05 -9.07 -17.50
C VAL A 171 -12.04 -8.89 -16.36
N ASN A 172 -12.88 -7.86 -16.43
CA ASN A 172 -13.89 -7.61 -15.40
C ASN A 172 -15.16 -8.45 -15.66
N SER A 173 -15.49 -9.37 -14.74
CA SER A 173 -16.70 -10.21 -14.84
C SER A 173 -18.00 -9.40 -14.77
N VAL A 174 -18.03 -8.31 -14.01
CA VAL A 174 -19.18 -7.38 -13.91
C VAL A 174 -19.36 -6.62 -15.21
N TRP A 175 -18.25 -6.24 -15.86
CA TRP A 175 -18.29 -5.70 -17.22
C TRP A 175 -18.91 -6.72 -18.18
N ILE A 176 -18.38 -7.95 -18.24
CA ILE A 176 -18.86 -9.01 -19.14
C ILE A 176 -20.36 -9.26 -18.99
N LEU A 177 -20.86 -9.34 -17.76
CA LEU A 177 -22.24 -9.71 -17.48
C LEU A 177 -23.24 -8.55 -17.53
N LYS A 178 -22.81 -7.33 -17.18
CA LYS A 178 -23.72 -6.20 -16.91
C LYS A 178 -23.32 -4.89 -17.59
N GLY A 179 -22.18 -4.84 -18.29
CA GLY A 179 -21.68 -3.63 -18.92
C GLY A 179 -21.30 -2.52 -17.93
N LYS A 180 -21.01 -2.86 -16.66
CA LYS A 180 -20.62 -1.90 -15.62
C LYS A 180 -19.14 -2.01 -15.29
N GLY A 181 -18.49 -0.87 -15.07
CA GLY A 181 -17.05 -0.81 -14.80
C GLY A 181 -16.22 -0.75 -16.08
N THR A 182 -14.94 -1.07 -16.01
CA THR A 182 -14.03 -1.07 -17.17
C THR A 182 -13.65 -2.49 -17.58
N PRO A 183 -13.46 -2.78 -18.89
CA PRO A 183 -13.22 -4.13 -19.42
C PRO A 183 -12.04 -4.89 -18.80
N GLY A 184 -10.97 -4.17 -18.41
CA GLY A 184 -9.69 -4.75 -17.98
C GLY A 184 -9.33 -4.56 -16.51
N VAL A 185 -10.22 -3.98 -15.69
CA VAL A 185 -10.00 -3.89 -14.24
C VAL A 185 -10.93 -4.88 -13.56
N ALA A 186 -10.49 -6.13 -13.49
CA ALA A 186 -11.09 -7.10 -12.60
C ALA A 186 -11.00 -6.57 -11.17
N VAL A 187 -12.14 -6.21 -10.57
CA VAL A 187 -12.21 -6.06 -9.12
C VAL A 187 -11.96 -7.45 -8.56
N ARG A 188 -10.75 -7.69 -8.08
CA ARG A 188 -10.38 -8.93 -7.40
C ARG A 188 -11.11 -8.91 -6.06
N TYR A 189 -12.06 -9.82 -5.86
CA TYR A 189 -12.75 -10.01 -4.57
C TYR A 189 -11.84 -10.64 -3.48
N ASP A 190 -10.54 -10.74 -3.74
CA ASP A 190 -9.50 -11.04 -2.77
C ASP A 190 -8.48 -9.90 -2.85
N ASP A 191 -8.83 -8.75 -2.24
CA ASP A 191 -7.84 -7.71 -2.00
C ASP A 191 -6.86 -8.26 -0.97
N GLU A 192 -5.80 -8.96 -1.43
CA GLU A 192 -4.51 -8.93 -0.74
C GLU A 192 -4.33 -7.48 -0.28
N TRP A 193 -4.15 -7.24 1.02
CA TRP A 193 -3.93 -5.90 1.57
C TRP A 193 -2.82 -5.19 0.78
N ARG A 194 -3.25 -4.44 -0.23
CA ARG A 194 -2.48 -3.61 -1.11
C ARG A 194 -2.92 -2.21 -0.76
N PRO A 195 -2.46 -1.68 0.40
CA PRO A 195 -2.78 -0.32 0.76
C PRO A 195 -2.36 0.52 -0.44
N VAL A 196 -3.26 1.40 -0.90
CA VAL A 196 -2.88 2.40 -1.89
C VAL A 196 -1.71 3.15 -1.27
N THR A 197 -0.51 2.88 -1.77
CA THR A 197 0.68 3.58 -1.29
C THR A 197 0.53 4.99 -1.86
N PHE A 198 0.18 5.94 -0.99
CA PHE A 198 0.37 7.34 -1.32
C PHE A 198 1.87 7.51 -1.56
N LYS A 199 2.28 7.65 -2.83
CA LYS A 199 3.70 7.69 -3.24
C LYS A 199 4.37 9.04 -2.97
N ASN A 200 3.62 10.05 -2.53
CA ASN A 200 4.10 11.42 -2.39
C ASN A 200 4.53 11.74 -0.95
N TRP A 201 5.32 10.85 -0.33
CA TRP A 201 6.01 11.19 0.91
C TRP A 201 7.24 12.02 0.56
N HIS A 202 7.37 13.20 1.15
CA HIS A 202 8.55 14.05 1.02
C HIS A 202 9.08 14.47 2.38
N LEU A 203 10.31 14.96 2.39
CA LEU A 203 11.01 15.40 3.58
C LEU A 203 10.73 16.88 3.80
N VAL A 204 10.05 17.22 4.90
CA VAL A 204 9.88 18.61 5.33
C VAL A 204 10.99 18.99 6.31
N PRO A 205 11.55 20.21 6.20
CA PRO A 205 12.60 20.66 7.09
C PRO A 205 12.05 20.87 8.50
N VAL A 206 12.81 20.47 9.51
CA VAL A 206 12.52 20.84 10.90
C VAL A 206 13.01 22.27 11.11
N LYS A 207 12.09 23.22 11.35
CA LYS A 207 12.44 24.63 11.52
C LYS A 207 12.63 25.04 12.99
N GLY A 208 12.62 24.11 13.94
CA GLY A 208 12.93 24.43 15.34
C GLY A 208 12.13 23.64 16.36
N MET A 209 11.94 24.20 17.55
CA MET A 209 11.19 23.60 18.66
C MET A 209 10.01 24.49 19.08
N ALA A 210 8.88 23.89 19.45
CA ALA A 210 7.72 24.55 20.04
C ALA A 210 7.49 23.96 21.44
N GLN A 211 7.23 24.83 22.42
CA GLN A 211 6.94 24.39 23.77
C GLN A 211 5.43 24.21 23.98
N LEU A 212 5.07 23.11 24.63
CA LEU A 212 3.74 22.71 25.06
C LEU A 212 3.58 23.07 26.55
N GLY A 213 3.18 24.31 26.83
CA GLY A 213 2.93 24.81 28.19
C GLY A 213 2.42 26.26 28.20
N ASP A 214 2.03 26.74 29.37
CA ASP A 214 1.34 28.04 29.53
C ASP A 214 2.27 29.26 29.51
N ASN A 215 3.57 29.06 29.78
CA ASN A 215 4.55 30.14 29.98
C ASN A 215 5.55 30.29 28.82
N GLY A 216 5.16 29.91 27.59
CA GLY A 216 6.03 29.81 26.40
C GLY A 216 7.29 30.69 26.46
N TYR A 217 8.45 30.07 26.67
CA TYR A 217 9.74 30.75 26.57
C TYR A 217 10.30 30.59 25.16
N TRP A 218 11.13 31.57 24.78
CA TRP A 218 11.82 31.70 23.51
C TRP A 218 12.42 30.37 23.02
N ALA A 219 11.99 29.95 21.83
CA ALA A 219 12.79 29.10 20.97
C ALA A 219 12.87 29.82 19.64
N GLU A 220 14.07 30.26 19.24
CA GLU A 220 14.26 30.64 17.84
C GLU A 220 13.89 29.44 16.97
N ILE A 221 13.11 29.72 15.94
CA ILE A 221 12.89 28.81 14.82
C ILE A 221 14.20 28.86 14.00
N GLU A 222 15.28 28.33 14.58
CA GLU A 222 16.50 28.03 13.85
C GLU A 222 16.23 26.78 12.99
N TYR A 223 16.71 26.80 11.75
CA TYR A 223 16.68 25.61 10.91
C TYR A 223 17.41 24.48 11.65
N GLY A 224 16.65 23.48 12.09
CA GLY A 224 17.23 22.26 12.60
C GLY A 224 17.97 21.54 11.48
N GLU A 225 19.07 20.86 11.82
CA GLU A 225 19.86 20.04 10.89
C GLU A 225 19.14 18.71 10.57
N GLY A 226 17.86 18.74 10.18
CA GLY A 226 17.12 17.53 9.92
C GLY A 226 15.72 17.70 9.35
N TYR A 227 15.12 16.57 9.00
CA TYR A 227 13.88 16.48 8.25
C TYR A 227 12.92 15.47 8.89
N VAL A 228 11.64 15.65 8.64
CA VAL A 228 10.58 14.68 8.95
C VAL A 228 9.91 14.25 7.66
N ALA A 229 9.72 12.94 7.47
CA ALA A 229 8.97 12.44 6.33
C ALA A 229 7.46 12.66 6.55
N THR A 230 6.78 13.24 5.57
CA THR A 230 5.34 13.53 5.61
C THR A 230 4.69 13.35 4.24
N ALA A 231 3.38 13.15 4.21
CA ALA A 231 2.57 13.09 3.00
C ALA A 231 1.82 14.41 2.69
N SER A 232 2.22 15.52 3.35
CA SER A 232 1.63 16.84 3.13
C SER A 232 1.68 17.26 1.65
N LEU A 233 0.63 17.91 1.16
CA LEU A 233 0.63 18.51 -0.19
C LEU A 233 1.03 19.99 -0.19
N ASP A 234 1.21 20.58 1.00
CA ASP A 234 1.62 21.97 1.15
C ASP A 234 3.11 22.12 0.84
N LYS A 235 3.44 23.01 -0.11
CA LYS A 235 4.80 23.28 -0.58
C LYS A 235 5.66 24.00 0.47
N ASP A 236 5.02 24.75 1.37
CA ASP A 236 5.70 25.50 2.42
C ASP A 236 5.66 24.76 3.77
N ALA A 237 5.28 23.48 3.75
CA ALA A 237 5.20 22.65 4.94
C ALA A 237 6.55 22.55 5.65
N TYR A 238 6.49 22.56 6.98
CA TYR A 238 7.67 22.44 7.83
C TYR A 238 7.33 21.72 9.13
N ALA A 239 8.32 21.17 9.80
CA ALA A 239 8.14 20.48 11.06
C ALA A 239 8.69 21.28 12.25
N VAL A 240 8.08 21.10 13.41
CA VAL A 240 8.56 21.65 14.68
C VAL A 240 8.54 20.57 15.75
N ARG A 241 9.61 20.45 16.53
CA ARG A 241 9.69 19.52 17.65
C ARG A 241 8.91 20.05 18.85
N CYS A 242 7.98 19.28 19.37
CA CYS A 242 7.20 19.64 20.55
C CYS A 242 7.94 19.30 21.84
N LYS A 243 7.89 20.20 22.83
CA LYS A 243 8.50 20.02 24.15
C LYS A 243 7.51 20.35 25.27
N GLY A 244 7.18 19.41 26.14
CA GLY A 244 6.21 19.59 27.23
C GLY A 244 4.98 18.70 27.08
N ASP A 245 3.94 18.99 27.86
CA ASP A 245 2.81 18.06 28.05
C ASP A 245 1.42 18.68 27.85
N SER A 246 1.31 19.96 27.48
CA SER A 246 0.00 20.62 27.35
C SER A 246 -0.92 19.99 26.30
N MET A 247 -0.38 19.23 25.36
CA MET A 247 -1.17 18.58 24.32
C MET A 247 -1.28 17.06 24.51
N ARG A 248 -0.85 16.51 25.66
CA ARG A 248 -1.08 15.09 25.97
C ARG A 248 -2.58 14.80 26.16
N PRO A 249 -3.06 13.61 25.76
CA PRO A 249 -2.32 12.47 25.20
C PRO A 249 -2.05 12.54 23.69
N ARG A 250 -2.58 13.56 23.00
CA ARG A 250 -2.62 13.70 21.53
C ARG A 250 -1.25 13.98 20.90
N ILE A 251 -0.55 15.00 21.40
CA ILE A 251 0.84 15.34 21.04
C ILE A 251 1.69 15.20 22.29
N LYS A 252 2.70 14.35 22.23
CA LYS A 252 3.59 14.04 23.36
C LYS A 252 4.89 14.83 23.26
N ASP A 253 5.52 15.03 24.41
CA ASP A 253 6.89 15.53 24.49
C ASP A 253 7.82 14.75 23.55
N GLY A 254 8.61 15.48 22.77
CA GLY A 254 9.56 14.93 21.80
C GLY A 254 8.98 14.55 20.44
N GLU A 255 7.66 14.54 20.26
CA GLU A 255 7.04 14.37 18.94
C GLU A 255 7.23 15.60 18.05
N TYR A 256 7.05 15.42 16.75
CA TYR A 256 7.10 16.51 15.78
C TYR A 256 5.69 16.79 15.27
N VAL A 257 5.36 18.06 15.09
CA VAL A 257 4.18 18.48 14.34
C VAL A 257 4.62 18.98 12.97
N VAL A 258 3.88 18.62 11.92
CA VAL A 258 4.05 19.16 10.57
C VAL A 258 2.99 20.22 10.34
N LEU A 259 3.45 21.40 10.00
CA LEU A 259 2.65 22.59 9.77
C LEU A 259 2.42 22.75 8.28
N GLU A 260 1.21 23.11 7.90
CA GLU A 260 0.80 23.43 6.52
C GLU A 260 0.33 24.90 6.49
N PRO A 261 1.23 25.86 6.25
CA PRO A 261 0.93 27.29 6.34
C PRO A 261 -0.15 27.78 5.37
N ASN A 262 -0.31 27.10 4.24
CA ASN A 262 -1.25 27.48 3.18
C ASN A 262 -2.65 26.86 3.37
N GLN A 263 -2.82 26.01 4.39
CA GLN A 263 -4.10 25.37 4.70
C GLN A 263 -4.98 26.28 5.56
N PRO A 264 -6.28 26.45 5.22
CA PRO A 264 -7.20 27.20 6.07
C PRO A 264 -7.44 26.51 7.42
N ILE A 265 -7.65 27.31 8.46
CA ILE A 265 -7.84 26.84 9.84
C ILE A 265 -9.31 26.96 10.22
N ASN A 266 -9.86 25.90 10.83
CA ASN A 266 -11.22 25.83 11.34
C ASN A 266 -11.23 25.55 12.85
N PRO A 267 -12.31 25.94 13.57
CA PRO A 267 -12.58 25.49 14.92
C PRO A 267 -12.41 23.97 15.09
N GLY A 268 -11.66 23.56 16.11
CA GLY A 268 -11.28 22.18 16.40
C GLY A 268 -9.92 21.77 15.83
N ASP A 269 -9.33 22.55 14.93
CA ASP A 269 -8.02 22.23 14.37
C ASP A 269 -6.89 22.47 15.37
N GLU A 270 -5.88 21.61 15.34
CA GLU A 270 -4.61 21.86 16.02
C GLU A 270 -3.81 22.91 15.23
N VAL A 271 -3.29 23.91 15.94
CA VAL A 271 -2.58 25.05 15.33
C VAL A 271 -1.29 25.34 16.07
N LEU A 272 -0.27 25.74 15.32
CA LEU A 272 0.89 26.44 15.86
C LEU A 272 0.61 27.94 15.84
N VAL A 273 0.74 28.59 17.00
CA VAL A 273 0.61 30.03 17.17
C VAL A 273 1.97 30.61 17.52
N LYS A 274 2.45 31.53 16.69
CA LYS A 274 3.59 32.40 16.99
C LYS A 274 3.04 33.79 17.32
N ALA A 275 3.24 34.23 18.55
CA ALA A 275 2.87 35.56 19.00
C ALA A 275 4.01 36.56 18.75
N LYS A 276 3.66 37.84 18.61
CA LYS A 276 4.61 38.96 18.39
C LYS A 276 5.58 39.18 19.54
N ASP A 277 5.26 38.66 20.72
CA ASP A 277 6.14 38.65 21.89
C ASP A 277 7.14 37.48 21.89
N GLY A 278 7.21 36.72 20.79
CA GLY A 278 8.15 35.62 20.59
C GLY A 278 7.66 34.26 21.08
N ARG A 279 6.48 34.17 21.71
CA ARG A 279 5.94 32.88 22.19
C ARG A 279 5.50 32.01 21.02
N VAL A 280 5.95 30.76 21.01
CA VAL A 280 5.52 29.72 20.07
C VAL A 280 4.85 28.59 20.83
N MET A 281 3.61 28.28 20.48
CA MET A 281 2.79 27.26 21.16
C MET A 281 2.00 26.43 20.16
N VAL A 282 1.71 25.18 20.51
CA VAL A 282 0.74 24.33 19.81
C VAL A 282 -0.48 24.16 20.69
N LYS A 283 -1.67 24.47 20.15
CA LYS A 283 -2.96 24.42 20.84
C LYS A 283 -4.06 24.00 19.86
N GLU A 284 -5.23 23.67 20.37
CA GLU A 284 -6.45 23.53 19.59
C GLU A 284 -7.11 24.90 19.42
N PHE A 285 -7.46 25.30 18.20
CA PHE A 285 -8.20 26.52 17.93
C PHE A 285 -9.69 26.32 18.18
N VAL A 286 -10.28 27.07 19.10
CA VAL A 286 -11.71 26.89 19.46
C VAL A 286 -12.61 27.82 18.67
N TYR A 287 -12.34 29.13 18.69
CA TYR A 287 -13.06 30.14 17.91
C TYR A 287 -12.36 31.50 18.01
N GLU A 288 -12.74 32.41 17.12
CA GLU A 288 -12.41 33.84 17.20
C GLU A 288 -13.64 34.64 17.64
N ALA A 289 -13.50 35.50 18.64
CA ALA A 289 -14.55 36.44 19.03
C ALA A 289 -13.96 37.72 19.61
N GLN A 290 -14.56 38.87 19.29
CA GLN A 290 -14.16 40.18 19.82
C GLN A 290 -12.66 40.48 19.63
N GLY A 291 -12.09 40.08 18.48
CA GLY A 291 -10.67 40.28 18.18
C GLY A 291 -9.72 39.37 18.96
N LYS A 292 -10.23 38.38 19.69
CA LYS A 292 -9.44 37.39 20.44
C LYS A 292 -9.58 36.01 19.83
N ILE A 293 -8.45 35.31 19.76
CA ILE A 293 -8.36 33.89 19.43
C ILE A 293 -8.39 33.10 20.73
N PHE A 294 -9.34 32.17 20.82
CA PHE A 294 -9.49 31.27 21.95
C PHE A 294 -8.85 29.92 21.62
N LEU A 295 -7.95 29.47 22.49
CA LEU A 295 -7.15 28.27 22.30
C LEU A 295 -7.29 27.34 23.50
N LEU A 296 -7.28 26.04 23.25
CA LEU A 296 -7.38 25.00 24.27
C LEU A 296 -6.17 24.07 24.23
N SER A 297 -5.80 23.57 25.40
CA SER A 297 -4.84 22.49 25.55
C SER A 297 -5.60 21.17 25.61
N THR A 298 -5.21 20.15 24.85
CA THR A 298 -5.85 18.82 24.96
C THR A 298 -5.65 18.19 26.34
N ASN A 299 -4.56 18.55 27.03
CA ASN A 299 -4.35 18.15 28.41
C ASN A 299 -5.17 19.05 29.34
N GLU A 300 -6.19 18.49 29.99
CA GLU A 300 -7.10 19.21 30.90
C GLU A 300 -6.39 19.88 32.09
N ALA A 301 -5.17 19.43 32.44
CA ALA A 301 -4.35 20.09 33.45
C ALA A 301 -3.89 21.50 33.04
N HIS A 302 -3.99 21.84 31.75
CA HIS A 302 -3.66 23.14 31.19
C HIS A 302 -4.96 23.83 30.75
N GLY A 303 -5.16 25.06 31.21
CA GLY A 303 -6.40 25.79 31.00
C GLY A 303 -6.61 26.28 29.55
N LYS A 304 -7.79 26.84 29.32
CA LYS A 304 -8.07 27.63 28.12
C LYS A 304 -7.27 28.93 28.17
N ILE A 305 -6.68 29.32 27.03
CA ILE A 305 -5.99 30.60 26.88
C ILE A 305 -6.68 31.45 25.82
N SER A 306 -6.54 32.77 25.92
CA SER A 306 -6.99 33.71 24.89
C SER A 306 -5.85 34.64 24.52
N VAL A 307 -5.67 34.86 23.22
CA VAL A 307 -4.65 35.76 22.68
C VAL A 307 -5.33 36.78 21.79
N GLU A 308 -4.97 38.06 21.93
CA GLU A 308 -5.43 39.10 21.00
C GLU A 308 -4.97 38.76 19.58
N ARG A 309 -5.88 38.78 18.60
CA ARG A 309 -5.56 38.49 17.20
C ARG A 309 -4.46 39.42 16.68
N ALA A 310 -4.48 40.68 17.14
CA ALA A 310 -3.45 41.67 16.81
C ALA A 310 -2.05 41.31 17.33
N ASN A 311 -1.94 40.43 18.33
CA ASN A 311 -0.67 39.97 18.91
C ASN A 311 -0.17 38.65 18.30
N ILE A 312 -0.90 38.06 17.34
CA ILE A 312 -0.47 36.86 16.63
C ILE A 312 0.32 37.29 15.39
N GLU A 313 1.54 36.79 15.26
CA GLU A 313 2.40 36.97 14.09
C GLU A 313 2.07 35.93 13.02
N HIS A 314 2.01 34.65 13.43
CA HIS A 314 1.65 33.53 12.54
C HIS A 314 0.73 32.54 13.27
N MET A 315 -0.20 31.97 12.51
CA MET A 315 -1.05 30.87 12.95
C MET A 315 -1.14 29.86 11.81
N HIS A 316 -0.59 28.67 11.99
CA HIS A 316 -0.51 27.63 10.94
C HIS A 316 -1.21 26.35 11.39
N TYR A 317 -1.88 25.69 10.45
CA TYR A 317 -2.55 24.41 10.65
C TYR A 317 -1.53 23.29 10.92
N VAL A 318 -1.81 22.42 11.89
CA VAL A 318 -1.05 21.20 12.15
C VAL A 318 -1.71 20.05 11.37
N GLY A 319 -1.13 19.67 10.23
CA GLY A 319 -1.66 18.59 9.40
C GLY A 319 -1.29 17.20 9.89
N TRP A 320 -0.11 17.06 10.52
CA TRP A 320 0.42 15.74 10.89
C TRP A 320 1.17 15.76 12.22
N ILE A 321 1.09 14.64 12.95
CA ILE A 321 1.92 14.36 14.12
C ILE A 321 2.85 13.21 13.78
N ALA A 322 4.15 13.48 13.83
CA ALA A 322 5.20 12.52 13.55
C ALA A 322 5.89 12.07 14.83
N LYS A 323 6.16 10.77 14.92
CA LYS A 323 6.89 10.17 16.04
C LYS A 323 8.35 10.63 16.03
N PRO A 324 9.05 10.58 17.18
CA PRO A 324 10.47 10.95 17.23
C PRO A 324 11.34 10.15 16.25
N SER A 325 10.96 8.90 15.97
CA SER A 325 11.63 8.00 15.03
C SER A 325 11.47 8.38 13.55
N ALA A 326 10.60 9.34 13.22
CA ALA A 326 10.44 9.86 11.86
C ALA A 326 11.51 10.91 11.50
N TYR A 327 12.24 11.43 12.49
CA TYR A 327 13.33 12.39 12.29
C TYR A 327 14.50 11.76 11.51
N ARG A 328 15.11 12.54 10.63
CA ARG A 328 16.33 12.20 9.88
C ARG A 328 17.30 13.37 10.01
N ALA A 329 18.51 13.11 10.50
CA ALA A 329 19.57 14.12 10.54
C ALA A 329 20.07 14.44 9.13
N GLN A 330 20.52 15.67 8.92
CA GLN A 330 21.21 16.09 7.72
C GLN A 330 22.61 15.44 7.70
N SER A 331 22.88 14.62 6.69
CA SER A 331 24.16 13.94 6.46
C SER A 331 25.20 14.85 5.85
#